data_AF-A0A7C6T1Q5-F1
#
_entry.id   AF-A0A7C6T1Q5-F1
#
_cell.length_a   1.000
_cell.length_b   1.000
_cell.length_c   1.000
_cell.angle_alpha   90.00
_cell.angle_beta   90.00
_cell.angle_gamma   90.00
#
_symmetry.space_group_name_H-M   'P 1'
#
loop_
_entity.id
_entity.type
_entity.pdbx_description
1 polymer ?
#
loop_
_entity_poly.entity_id
_entity_poly.type
_entity_poly.pdbx_seq_one_letter_code
_entity_poly.pdbx_strand_id
1 'polypeptide(L)'
;MPERARRKKGWVRIAFVCAFLALAIALVAAVDHLPSLALLRSEVQSVRDRYFTGAQVEGAEAREVDPEQVRAARDIRYLDSEREWLLQSQMANGAIAQNPLQDLVVPYFANIAAKTMVDIDASRARAYISWYLENMNRPDRGGLSGTIYDFVMKDGELVPTHKYDSADSYAATFLSLVAYYYHRTGDTEFITSNLTAIDLAAQVILELQDDDGLI
;
A
#
# COMPACT_ATOMS: atom_id res chain seq x y z
N MET A 1 28.30 -8.11 -27.08
CA MET A 1 28.24 -7.51 -25.72
C MET A 1 28.47 -5.98 -25.68
N PRO A 2 27.65 -5.09 -26.32
CA PRO A 2 27.82 -3.62 -26.15
C PRO A 2 26.60 -2.85 -25.57
N GLU A 3 25.41 -3.44 -25.43
CA GLU A 3 24.19 -2.70 -25.09
C GLU A 3 24.09 -2.21 -23.64
N ARG A 4 24.63 -2.97 -22.66
CA ARG A 4 24.55 -2.59 -21.24
C ARG A 4 25.38 -1.34 -20.90
N ALA A 5 26.45 -1.05 -21.66
CA ALA A 5 27.30 0.12 -21.45
C ALA A 5 26.69 1.43 -21.99
N ARG A 6 25.84 1.34 -23.03
CA ARG A 6 25.13 2.51 -23.60
C ARG A 6 24.01 3.00 -22.68
N ARG A 7 23.25 2.08 -22.06
CA ARG A 7 22.16 2.42 -21.12
C ARG A 7 22.66 3.16 -19.87
N LYS A 8 23.75 2.70 -19.24
CA LYS A 8 24.31 3.37 -18.05
C LYS A 8 24.80 4.81 -18.33
N LYS A 9 25.35 5.09 -19.51
CA LYS A 9 25.78 6.44 -19.90
C LYS A 9 24.60 7.41 -20.13
N GLY A 10 23.42 6.91 -20.52
CA GLY A 10 22.21 7.72 -20.68
C GLY A 10 21.62 8.19 -19.35
N TRP A 11 21.52 7.29 -18.37
CA TRP A 11 20.99 7.61 -17.04
C TRP A 11 21.88 8.59 -16.26
N VAL A 12 23.21 8.46 -16.37
CA VAL A 12 24.14 9.41 -15.75
C VAL A 12 24.01 10.81 -16.38
N ARG A 13 23.79 10.92 -17.69
CA ARG A 13 23.58 12.21 -18.36
C ARG A 13 22.25 12.87 -17.99
N ILE A 14 21.17 12.09 -17.86
CA ILE A 14 19.86 12.61 -17.46
C ILE A 14 19.91 13.07 -15.99
N ALA A 15 20.51 12.28 -15.09
CA ALA A 15 20.67 12.65 -13.69
C ALA A 15 21.52 13.93 -13.53
N PHE A 16 22.59 14.09 -14.33
CA PHE A 16 23.39 15.32 -14.33
C PHE A 16 22.62 16.54 -14.82
N VAL A 17 21.81 16.41 -15.89
CA VAL A 17 21.00 17.52 -16.42
C VAL A 17 19.90 17.92 -15.43
N CYS A 18 19.23 16.96 -14.80
CA CYS A 18 18.21 17.25 -13.78
C CYS A 18 18.80 17.87 -12.51
N ALA A 19 19.97 17.42 -12.06
CA ALA A 19 20.67 18.01 -10.91
C ALA A 19 21.15 19.45 -11.22
N PHE A 20 21.61 19.72 -12.44
CA PHE A 20 22.03 21.06 -12.85
C PHE A 20 20.84 22.02 -12.96
N LEU A 21 19.68 21.56 -13.46
CA LEU A 21 18.45 22.33 -13.50
C LEU A 21 17.90 22.63 -12.10
N ALA A 22 17.90 21.66 -11.19
CA ALA A 22 17.47 21.85 -9.81
C ALA A 22 18.37 22.84 -9.06
N LEU A 23 19.69 22.74 -9.27
CA LEU A 23 20.67 23.66 -8.69
C LEU A 23 20.51 25.08 -9.26
N ALA A 24 20.25 25.23 -10.57
CA ALA A 24 19.99 26.52 -11.21
C ALA A 24 18.70 27.17 -10.70
N ILE A 25 17.62 26.40 -10.51
CA ILE A 25 16.36 26.90 -9.95
C ILE A 25 16.55 27.34 -8.49
N ALA A 26 17.28 26.55 -7.69
CA ALA A 26 17.57 26.90 -6.29
C ALA A 26 18.46 28.15 -6.18
N LEU A 27 19.43 28.33 -7.07
CA LEU A 27 20.26 29.53 -7.14
C LEU A 27 19.44 30.77 -7.54
N VAL A 28 18.50 30.63 -8.48
CA VAL A 28 17.61 31.74 -8.88
C VAL A 28 16.68 32.13 -7.72
N ALA A 29 16.09 31.17 -7.00
CA ALA A 29 15.23 31.43 -5.85
C ALA A 29 15.99 32.05 -4.66
N ALA A 30 17.26 31.70 -4.46
CA ALA A 30 18.09 32.26 -3.39
C ALA A 30 18.51 33.73 -3.64
N VAL A 31 18.59 34.16 -4.91
CA VAL A 31 18.95 35.54 -5.30
C VAL A 31 17.82 36.54 -5.02
N ASP A 32 16.57 36.09 -4.92
CA ASP A 32 15.42 36.96 -4.64
C ASP A 32 15.35 37.45 -3.18
N HIS A 33 16.16 36.88 -2.27
CA HIS A 33 16.16 37.22 -0.84
C HIS A 33 17.41 37.99 -0.36
N LEU A 34 18.33 38.40 -1.24
CA LEU A 34 19.55 39.14 -0.86
C LEU A 34 19.54 40.58 -1.43
N PRO A 35 19.52 41.64 -0.59
CA PRO A 35 19.24 43.02 -1.02
C PRO A 35 20.43 43.76 -1.64
N SER A 36 21.55 43.10 -1.92
CA SER A 36 22.66 43.70 -2.65
C SER A 36 23.18 42.67 -3.63
N LEU A 37 22.99 42.88 -4.93
CA LEU A 37 23.78 42.34 -6.05
C LEU A 37 23.06 42.60 -7.39
N ALA A 38 23.02 43.88 -7.82
CA ALA A 38 22.47 44.26 -9.11
C ALA A 38 23.21 43.60 -10.30
N LEU A 39 24.50 43.28 -10.13
CA LEU A 39 25.33 42.66 -11.16
C LEU A 39 24.95 41.19 -11.43
N LEU A 40 24.63 40.42 -10.39
CA LEU A 40 24.22 39.01 -10.53
C LEU A 40 22.84 38.88 -11.19
N ARG A 41 21.92 39.84 -10.96
CA ARG A 41 20.63 39.86 -11.67
C ARG A 41 20.81 40.01 -13.18
N SER A 42 21.71 40.89 -13.64
CA SER A 42 21.96 41.07 -15.07
C SER A 42 22.58 39.85 -15.74
N GLU A 43 23.46 39.13 -15.04
CA GLU A 43 24.05 37.89 -15.57
C GLU A 43 23.03 36.74 -15.57
N VAL A 44 22.20 36.61 -14.53
CA VAL A 44 21.11 35.63 -14.48
C VAL A 44 20.05 35.91 -15.55
N GLN A 45 19.71 37.18 -15.80
CA GLN A 45 18.83 37.55 -16.92
C GLN A 45 19.46 37.24 -18.27
N SER A 46 20.74 37.56 -18.47
CA SER A 46 21.48 37.23 -19.70
C SER A 46 21.54 35.72 -19.95
N VAL A 47 21.79 34.91 -18.92
CA VAL A 47 21.78 33.44 -19.03
C VAL A 47 20.36 32.94 -19.30
N ARG A 48 19.36 33.45 -18.57
CA ARG A 48 17.96 33.10 -18.80
C ARG A 48 17.56 33.43 -20.24
N ASP A 49 17.91 34.60 -20.75
CA ASP A 49 17.55 34.99 -22.10
C ASP A 49 18.28 34.16 -23.17
N ARG A 50 19.54 33.80 -22.91
CA ARG A 50 20.37 33.01 -23.83
C ARG A 50 19.95 31.55 -23.92
N TYR A 51 19.35 30.99 -22.87
CA TYR A 51 18.91 29.57 -22.83
C TYR A 51 17.39 29.38 -22.94
N PHE A 52 16.58 30.39 -22.59
CA PHE A 52 15.12 30.26 -22.58
C PHE A 52 14.39 31.12 -23.61
N THR A 53 15.06 32.08 -24.30
CA THR A 53 14.39 32.95 -25.29
C THR A 53 14.56 32.46 -26.74
N GLY A 54 15.09 31.25 -26.96
CA GLY A 54 15.37 30.73 -28.30
C GLY A 54 14.82 29.32 -28.62
N ALA A 55 14.08 28.69 -27.71
CA ALA A 55 13.45 27.40 -27.98
C ALA A 55 11.93 27.55 -28.14
N GLN A 56 11.50 28.40 -29.08
CA GLN A 56 10.21 28.15 -29.71
C GLN A 56 10.40 26.91 -30.58
N VAL A 57 10.04 25.75 -30.01
CA VAL A 57 9.82 24.55 -30.79
C VAL A 57 8.61 24.86 -31.68
N GLU A 58 8.84 25.27 -32.92
CA GLU A 58 7.79 25.29 -33.94
C GLU A 58 7.13 23.91 -33.98
N GLY A 59 5.83 23.86 -33.65
CA GLY A 59 5.06 22.62 -33.51
C GLY A 59 4.68 22.23 -32.08
N ALA A 60 5.11 22.97 -31.05
CA ALA A 60 4.49 22.90 -29.73
C ALA A 60 3.20 23.74 -29.69
N GLU A 61 2.25 23.44 -30.59
CA GLU A 61 0.86 23.80 -30.30
C GLU A 61 0.55 23.22 -28.93
N ALA A 62 -0.04 24.03 -28.05
CA ALA A 62 -0.52 23.58 -26.75
C ALA A 62 -1.45 22.40 -27.01
N ARG A 63 -0.93 21.18 -26.88
CA ARG A 63 -1.70 19.97 -27.08
C ARG A 63 -2.78 20.03 -26.02
N GLU A 64 -4.00 20.38 -26.44
CA GLU A 64 -5.13 20.50 -25.54
C GLU A 64 -5.32 19.13 -24.91
N VAL A 65 -4.85 19.00 -23.67
CA VAL A 65 -4.91 17.72 -22.97
C VAL A 65 -6.36 17.57 -22.54
N ASP A 66 -7.02 16.57 -23.09
CA ASP A 66 -8.39 16.22 -22.72
C ASP A 66 -8.52 16.14 -21.19
N PRO A 67 -9.37 16.98 -20.56
CA PRO A 67 -9.59 16.97 -19.12
C PRO A 67 -9.96 15.59 -18.56
N GLU A 68 -10.63 14.76 -19.36
CA GLU A 68 -10.99 13.39 -18.98
C GLU A 68 -9.73 12.50 -18.85
N GLN A 69 -8.78 12.63 -19.78
CA GLN A 69 -7.51 11.91 -19.72
C GLN A 69 -6.66 12.36 -18.53
N VAL A 70 -6.65 13.66 -18.21
CA VAL A 70 -5.95 14.19 -17.02
C VAL A 70 -6.57 13.63 -15.74
N ARG A 71 -7.91 13.59 -15.65
CA ARG A 71 -8.65 13.01 -14.53
C ARG A 71 -8.35 11.53 -14.37
N ALA A 72 -8.49 10.75 -15.44
CA ALA A 72 -8.20 9.32 -15.43
C ALA A 72 -6.74 9.03 -14.99
N ALA A 73 -5.77 9.79 -15.49
CA ALA A 73 -4.37 9.64 -15.11
C ALA A 73 -4.13 9.98 -13.63
N ARG A 74 -4.85 10.95 -13.06
CA ARG A 74 -4.80 11.26 -11.63
C ARG A 74 -5.41 10.13 -10.80
N ASP A 75 -6.57 9.62 -11.21
CA ASP A 75 -7.28 8.57 -10.49
C ASP A 75 -6.46 7.26 -10.51
N ILE A 76 -5.78 6.93 -11.60
CA ILE A 76 -4.83 5.80 -11.69
C ILE A 76 -3.68 5.99 -10.70
N ARG A 77 -3.03 7.17 -10.68
CA ARG A 77 -1.93 7.43 -9.73
C ARG A 77 -2.38 7.31 -8.28
N TYR A 78 -3.59 7.75 -7.97
CA TYR A 78 -4.17 7.62 -6.64
C TYR A 78 -4.36 6.14 -6.27
N LEU A 79 -4.95 5.33 -7.15
CA LEU A 79 -5.11 3.89 -6.92
C LEU A 79 -3.77 3.17 -6.75
N ASP A 80 -2.75 3.53 -7.53
CA ASP A 80 -1.42 2.93 -7.39
C ASP A 80 -0.77 3.31 -6.04
N SER A 81 -0.98 4.53 -5.55
CA SER A 81 -0.50 4.93 -4.22
C SER A 81 -1.20 4.19 -3.09
N GLU A 82 -2.52 3.95 -3.19
CA GLU A 82 -3.28 3.18 -2.20
C GLU A 82 -2.86 1.70 -2.19
N ARG A 83 -2.57 1.13 -3.37
CA ARG A 83 -2.03 -0.23 -3.49
C ARG A 83 -0.67 -0.37 -2.83
N GLU A 84 0.23 0.57 -3.07
CA GLU A 84 1.56 0.57 -2.46
C GLU A 84 1.46 0.72 -0.94
N TRP A 85 0.60 1.63 -0.46
CA TRP A 85 0.35 1.78 0.98
C TRP A 85 -0.16 0.49 1.62
N LEU A 86 -1.07 -0.22 0.93
CA LEU A 86 -1.58 -1.52 1.39
C LEU A 86 -0.48 -2.59 1.42
N LEU A 87 0.37 -2.64 0.38
CA LEU A 87 1.51 -3.57 0.31
C LEU A 87 2.53 -3.34 1.43
N GLN A 88 2.78 -2.08 1.78
CA GLN A 88 3.68 -1.70 2.87
C GLN A 88 3.09 -1.98 4.26
N SER A 89 1.77 -2.09 4.37
CA SER A 89 1.09 -2.43 5.62
C SER A 89 1.21 -3.91 6.00
N GLN A 90 1.63 -4.77 5.06
CA GLN A 90 1.86 -6.18 5.34
C GLN A 90 3.26 -6.44 5.92
N MET A 91 3.31 -7.13 7.05
CA MET A 91 4.52 -7.55 7.74
C MET A 91 5.12 -8.82 7.13
N ALA A 92 6.39 -9.10 7.46
CA ALA A 92 7.12 -10.26 6.97
C ALA A 92 6.49 -11.62 7.37
N ASN A 93 5.78 -11.67 8.51
CA ASN A 93 5.06 -12.85 8.97
C ASN A 93 3.65 -13.01 8.36
N GLY A 94 3.28 -12.16 7.40
CA GLY A 94 1.98 -12.21 6.72
C GLY A 94 0.89 -11.35 7.35
N ALA A 95 1.04 -10.92 8.61
CA ALA A 95 0.09 -10.03 9.27
C ALA A 95 -0.10 -8.72 8.48
N ILE A 96 -1.33 -8.20 8.43
CA ILE A 96 -1.62 -6.92 7.79
C ILE A 96 -1.97 -5.91 8.87
N ALA A 97 -1.12 -4.91 9.07
CA ALA A 97 -1.38 -3.81 9.99
C ALA A 97 -2.36 -2.80 9.40
N GLN A 98 -2.91 -1.94 10.25
CA GLN A 98 -3.79 -0.86 9.81
C GLN A 98 -3.09 0.16 8.92
N ASN A 99 -1.76 0.23 8.92
CA ASN A 99 -0.98 1.18 8.13
C ASN A 99 0.50 0.74 8.05
N PRO A 100 1.33 1.39 7.20
CA PRO A 100 2.75 1.06 7.04
C PRO A 100 3.65 1.23 8.28
N LEU A 101 3.19 1.89 9.35
CA LEU A 101 3.94 1.96 10.61
C LEU A 101 3.91 0.64 11.38
N GLN A 102 3.00 -0.28 11.02
CA GLN A 102 3.02 -1.65 11.51
C GLN A 102 2.93 -1.77 13.04
N ASP A 103 2.15 -0.90 13.68
CA ASP A 103 1.99 -0.83 15.14
C ASP A 103 0.78 -1.61 15.67
N LEU A 104 -0.26 -1.74 14.85
CA LEU A 104 -1.54 -2.31 15.23
C LEU A 104 -2.13 -3.18 14.10
N VAL A 105 -2.45 -4.42 14.45
CA VAL A 105 -3.21 -5.35 13.59
C VAL A 105 -4.60 -5.52 14.19
N VAL A 106 -5.61 -5.16 13.41
CA VAL A 106 -7.02 -5.40 13.73
C VAL A 106 -7.57 -6.35 12.68
N PRO A 107 -7.78 -7.63 13.02
CA PRO A 107 -8.19 -8.67 12.07
C PRO A 107 -9.40 -8.31 11.21
N TYR A 108 -10.40 -7.59 11.73
CA TYR A 108 -11.53 -7.12 10.92
C TYR A 108 -11.10 -6.30 9.70
N PHE A 109 -10.27 -5.26 9.88
CA PHE A 109 -9.79 -4.44 8.78
C PHE A 109 -8.81 -5.19 7.89
N ALA A 110 -7.95 -6.01 8.50
CA ALA A 110 -6.99 -6.83 7.79
C ALA A 110 -7.67 -7.88 6.88
N ASN A 111 -8.79 -8.47 7.29
CA ASN A 111 -9.61 -9.37 6.48
C ASN A 111 -10.13 -8.67 5.21
N ILE A 112 -10.62 -7.43 5.36
CA ILE A 112 -11.14 -6.63 4.23
C ILE A 112 -9.99 -6.24 3.29
N ALA A 113 -8.88 -5.76 3.84
CA ALA A 113 -7.65 -5.44 3.12
C ALA A 113 -7.12 -6.65 2.33
N ALA A 114 -7.11 -7.83 2.95
CA ALA A 114 -6.64 -9.06 2.34
C ALA A 114 -7.48 -9.48 1.12
N LYS A 115 -8.78 -9.14 1.06
CA LYS A 115 -9.61 -9.39 -0.12
C LYS A 115 -9.08 -8.63 -1.33
N THR A 116 -8.69 -7.36 -1.16
CA THR A 116 -8.01 -6.58 -2.20
C THR A 116 -6.65 -7.17 -2.54
N MET A 117 -5.92 -7.70 -1.55
CA MET A 117 -4.65 -8.41 -1.82
C MET A 117 -4.83 -9.65 -2.68
N VAL A 118 -5.96 -10.37 -2.62
CA VAL A 118 -6.21 -11.50 -3.54
C VAL A 118 -6.11 -11.06 -5.01
N ASP A 119 -6.55 -9.82 -5.31
CA ASP A 119 -6.52 -9.26 -6.65
C ASP A 119 -5.16 -8.71 -7.08
N ILE A 120 -4.37 -8.23 -6.11
CA ILE A 120 -3.04 -7.66 -6.36
C ILE A 120 -1.99 -8.78 -6.44
N ASP A 121 -1.97 -9.63 -5.42
CA ASP A 121 -1.03 -10.74 -5.24
C ASP A 121 -1.64 -11.77 -4.26
N ALA A 122 -2.23 -12.83 -4.82
CA ALA A 122 -2.87 -13.88 -4.04
C ALA A 122 -1.92 -14.58 -3.05
N SER A 123 -0.60 -14.58 -3.29
CA SER A 123 0.36 -15.19 -2.35
C SER A 123 0.43 -14.41 -1.04
N ARG A 124 0.29 -13.08 -1.10
CA ARG A 124 0.23 -12.20 0.07
C ARG A 124 -1.05 -12.38 0.86
N ALA A 125 -2.18 -12.51 0.17
CA ALA A 125 -3.45 -12.83 0.83
C ALA A 125 -3.39 -14.20 1.53
N ARG A 126 -2.80 -15.21 0.88
CA ARG A 126 -2.56 -16.54 1.49
C ARG A 126 -1.69 -16.44 2.73
N ALA A 127 -0.61 -15.65 2.70
CA ALA A 127 0.26 -15.44 3.87
C ALA A 127 -0.51 -14.83 5.06
N TYR A 128 -1.41 -13.88 4.80
CA TYR A 128 -2.28 -13.33 5.84
C TYR A 128 -3.28 -14.37 6.37
N ILE A 129 -3.92 -15.16 5.50
CA ILE A 129 -4.84 -16.22 5.94
C ILE A 129 -4.10 -17.24 6.82
N SER A 130 -2.88 -17.63 6.44
CA SER A 130 -2.03 -18.49 7.29
C SER A 130 -1.74 -17.86 8.63
N TRP A 131 -1.31 -16.58 8.66
CA TRP A 131 -1.08 -15.86 9.91
C TRP A 131 -2.33 -15.81 10.79
N TYR A 132 -3.51 -15.53 10.22
CA TYR A 132 -4.77 -15.53 10.96
C TYR A 132 -5.02 -16.89 11.61
N LEU A 133 -4.91 -17.98 10.84
CA LEU A 133 -5.20 -19.33 11.30
C LEU A 133 -4.24 -19.79 12.41
N GLU A 134 -2.96 -19.41 12.30
CA GLU A 134 -1.91 -19.68 13.29
C GLU A 134 -2.12 -18.92 14.60
N ASN A 135 -2.77 -17.75 14.55
CA ASN A 135 -2.99 -16.86 15.68
C ASN A 135 -4.42 -16.92 16.26
N MET A 136 -5.26 -17.85 15.80
CA MET A 136 -6.58 -18.07 16.38
C MET A 136 -6.51 -18.57 17.83
N ASN A 137 -7.44 -18.06 18.63
CA ASN A 137 -7.59 -18.42 20.04
C ASN A 137 -8.18 -19.83 20.19
N ARG A 138 -7.63 -20.61 21.13
CA ARG A 138 -8.00 -22.01 21.41
C ARG A 138 -7.85 -22.37 22.90
N PRO A 139 -8.76 -21.95 23.79
CA PRO A 139 -9.85 -20.98 23.60
C PRO A 139 -9.38 -19.53 23.84
N ASP A 140 -10.30 -18.58 23.68
CA ASP A 140 -10.12 -17.20 24.15
C ASP A 140 -10.42 -17.03 25.65
N ARG A 141 -10.36 -15.78 26.13
CA ARG A 141 -10.58 -15.44 27.54
C ARG A 141 -12.00 -15.69 28.02
N GLY A 142 -12.96 -15.76 27.09
CA GLY A 142 -14.36 -16.10 27.34
C GLY A 142 -14.66 -17.60 27.19
N GLY A 143 -13.66 -18.41 26.82
CA GLY A 143 -13.82 -19.84 26.59
C GLY A 143 -14.19 -20.23 25.15
N LEU A 144 -14.36 -19.25 24.26
CA LEU A 144 -14.74 -19.48 22.86
C LEU A 144 -13.52 -19.78 22.00
N SER A 145 -13.56 -20.85 21.20
CA SER A 145 -12.48 -21.19 20.26
C SER A 145 -12.76 -20.65 18.86
N GLY A 146 -11.73 -20.30 18.10
CA GLY A 146 -11.87 -19.79 16.73
C GLY A 146 -11.96 -18.26 16.62
N THR A 147 -11.99 -17.55 17.76
CA THR A 147 -11.85 -16.07 17.76
C THR A 147 -10.39 -15.68 17.52
N ILE A 148 -10.13 -14.39 17.33
CA ILE A 148 -8.78 -13.83 17.23
C ILE A 148 -8.76 -12.46 17.91
N TYR A 149 -7.67 -12.13 18.59
CA TYR A 149 -7.49 -10.81 19.21
C TYR A 149 -6.92 -9.79 18.24
N ASP A 150 -7.03 -8.51 18.59
CA ASP A 150 -6.16 -7.49 18.02
C ASP A 150 -4.73 -7.67 18.54
N PHE A 151 -3.73 -7.26 17.75
CA PHE A 151 -2.31 -7.37 18.11
C PHE A 151 -1.63 -6.01 18.04
N VAL A 152 -0.68 -5.79 18.94
CA VAL A 152 0.14 -4.57 18.96
C VAL A 152 1.62 -4.94 18.89
N MET A 153 2.40 -4.09 18.24
CA MET A 153 3.85 -4.21 18.22
C MET A 153 4.44 -3.82 19.58
N LYS A 154 5.16 -4.75 20.21
CA LYS A 154 5.90 -4.54 21.47
C LYS A 154 7.27 -5.18 21.36
N ASP A 155 8.31 -4.38 21.59
CA ASP A 155 9.71 -4.84 21.59
C ASP A 155 10.12 -5.61 20.31
N GLY A 156 9.52 -5.27 19.17
CA GLY A 156 9.78 -5.90 17.87
C GLY A 156 8.94 -7.14 17.57
N GLU A 157 8.00 -7.50 18.45
CA GLU A 157 7.10 -8.64 18.26
C GLU A 157 5.62 -8.23 18.30
N LEU A 158 4.78 -8.91 17.53
CA LEU A 158 3.33 -8.77 17.63
C LEU A 158 2.82 -9.56 18.84
N VAL A 159 2.20 -8.85 19.78
CA VAL A 159 1.65 -9.44 21.00
C VAL A 159 0.12 -9.26 21.00
N PRO A 160 -0.67 -10.31 21.31
CA PRO A 160 -2.11 -10.18 21.41
C PRO A 160 -2.49 -9.20 22.52
N THR A 161 -3.50 -8.38 22.26
CA THR A 161 -4.04 -7.42 23.24
C THR A 161 -5.01 -8.08 24.22
N HIS A 162 -5.40 -9.33 23.95
CA HIS A 162 -6.49 -10.04 24.62
C HIS A 162 -7.83 -9.31 24.54
N LYS A 163 -8.03 -8.55 23.46
CA LYS A 163 -9.26 -7.81 23.14
C LYS A 163 -9.60 -8.01 21.66
N TYR A 164 -10.88 -7.94 21.38
CA TYR A 164 -11.49 -7.77 20.06
C TYR A 164 -12.77 -6.95 20.28
N ASP A 165 -13.23 -6.24 19.25
CA ASP A 165 -14.47 -5.47 19.33
C ASP A 165 -15.71 -6.34 19.14
N SER A 166 -15.67 -7.27 18.18
CA SER A 166 -16.77 -8.20 17.87
C SER A 166 -16.20 -9.51 17.29
N ALA A 167 -16.39 -10.62 18.01
CA ALA A 167 -15.87 -11.93 17.62
C ALA A 167 -16.55 -12.47 16.34
N ASP A 168 -17.85 -12.28 16.24
CA ASP A 168 -18.70 -12.66 15.11
C ASP A 168 -18.34 -11.88 13.83
N SER A 169 -18.14 -10.56 13.91
CA SER A 169 -17.76 -9.76 12.73
C SER A 169 -16.36 -10.13 12.23
N TYR A 170 -15.44 -10.45 13.15
CA TYR A 170 -14.09 -10.90 12.79
C TYR A 170 -14.16 -12.26 12.07
N ALA A 171 -14.93 -13.20 12.62
CA ALA A 171 -15.18 -14.49 11.99
C ALA A 171 -15.86 -14.37 10.61
N ALA A 172 -16.93 -13.57 10.51
CA ALA A 172 -17.68 -13.38 9.26
C ALA A 172 -16.83 -12.75 8.16
N THR A 173 -16.05 -11.72 8.48
CA THR A 173 -15.13 -11.10 7.51
C THR A 173 -13.99 -12.03 7.10
N PHE A 174 -13.50 -12.88 8.02
CA PHE A 174 -12.50 -13.89 7.71
C PHE A 174 -13.04 -14.97 6.77
N LEU A 175 -14.24 -15.52 7.04
CA LEU A 175 -14.88 -16.49 6.16
C LEU A 175 -15.18 -15.89 4.78
N SER A 176 -15.59 -14.62 4.72
CA SER A 176 -15.76 -13.89 3.46
C SER A 176 -14.45 -13.79 2.67
N LEU A 177 -13.33 -13.54 3.35
CA LEU A 177 -12.00 -13.53 2.74
C LEU A 177 -11.62 -14.91 2.20
N VAL A 178 -11.75 -15.97 3.02
CA VAL A 178 -11.39 -17.34 2.65
C VAL A 178 -12.20 -17.80 1.43
N ALA A 179 -13.51 -17.55 1.41
CA ALA A 179 -14.37 -17.86 0.28
C ALA A 179 -13.95 -17.08 -0.98
N TYR A 180 -13.68 -15.76 -0.84
CA TYR A 180 -13.22 -14.94 -1.97
C TYR A 180 -11.88 -15.44 -2.52
N TYR A 181 -10.92 -15.74 -1.65
CA TYR A 181 -9.63 -16.32 -2.02
C TYR A 181 -9.82 -17.61 -2.81
N TYR A 182 -10.59 -18.56 -2.28
CA TYR A 182 -10.85 -19.84 -2.96
C TYR A 182 -11.49 -19.64 -4.33
N HIS A 183 -12.52 -18.81 -4.44
CA HIS A 183 -13.18 -18.54 -5.72
C HIS A 183 -12.27 -17.89 -6.75
N ARG A 184 -11.28 -17.12 -6.32
CA ARG A 184 -10.35 -16.42 -7.21
C ARG A 184 -9.13 -17.25 -7.60
N THR A 185 -8.66 -18.14 -6.74
CA THR A 185 -7.43 -18.90 -6.97
C THR A 185 -7.67 -20.37 -7.31
N GLY A 186 -8.78 -20.95 -6.86
CA GLY A 186 -9.04 -22.39 -6.95
C GLY A 186 -8.14 -23.25 -6.05
N ASP A 187 -7.40 -22.65 -5.09
CA ASP A 187 -6.44 -23.34 -4.21
C ASP A 187 -7.16 -24.26 -3.21
N THR A 188 -7.60 -25.40 -3.72
CA THR A 188 -8.38 -26.40 -2.99
C THR A 188 -7.54 -27.08 -1.92
N GLU A 189 -6.25 -27.29 -2.18
CA GLU A 189 -5.33 -27.94 -1.23
C GLU A 189 -5.16 -27.06 0.02
N PHE A 190 -4.97 -25.75 -0.14
CA PHE A 190 -4.85 -24.85 1.00
C PHE A 190 -6.12 -24.79 1.84
N ILE A 191 -7.30 -24.73 1.21
CA ILE A 191 -8.57 -24.71 1.93
C ILE A 191 -8.81 -26.03 2.66
N THR A 192 -8.66 -27.16 1.98
CA THR A 192 -8.95 -28.48 2.56
C THR A 192 -7.98 -28.85 3.69
N SER A 193 -6.70 -28.49 3.56
CA SER A 193 -5.71 -28.71 4.63
C SER A 193 -5.96 -27.87 5.88
N ASN A 194 -6.69 -26.75 5.77
CA ASN A 194 -7.01 -25.86 6.88
C ASN A 194 -8.48 -25.91 7.32
N LEU A 195 -9.27 -26.83 6.77
CA LEU A 195 -10.73 -26.84 6.94
C LEU A 195 -11.15 -26.86 8.41
N THR A 196 -10.52 -27.69 9.24
CA THR A 196 -10.82 -27.76 10.69
C THR A 196 -10.64 -26.41 11.39
N ALA A 197 -9.64 -25.62 10.97
CA ALA A 197 -9.37 -24.31 11.56
C ALA A 197 -10.35 -23.26 11.03
N ILE A 198 -10.69 -23.31 9.74
CA ILE A 198 -11.72 -22.46 9.11
C ILE A 198 -13.10 -22.73 9.74
N ASP A 199 -13.43 -24.00 9.99
CA ASP A 199 -14.69 -24.41 10.62
C ASP A 199 -14.83 -23.82 12.03
N LEU A 200 -13.75 -23.65 12.79
CA LEU A 200 -13.83 -22.99 14.10
C LEU A 200 -14.27 -21.53 14.00
N ALA A 201 -13.84 -20.80 12.98
CA ALA A 201 -14.35 -19.45 12.76
C ALA A 201 -15.85 -19.47 12.42
N ALA A 202 -16.34 -20.48 11.69
CA ALA A 202 -17.78 -20.66 11.48
C ALA A 202 -18.53 -20.99 12.77
N GLN A 203 -17.95 -21.80 13.65
CA GLN A 203 -18.55 -22.11 14.96
C GLN A 203 -18.69 -20.87 15.85
N VAL A 204 -17.76 -19.91 15.80
CA VAL A 204 -17.91 -18.64 16.54
C VAL A 204 -19.24 -17.95 16.22
N ILE A 205 -19.63 -17.92 14.94
CA ILE A 205 -20.88 -17.30 14.50
C ILE A 205 -22.08 -18.07 15.07
N LEU A 206 -22.02 -19.40 15.07
CA LEU A 206 -23.09 -20.26 15.57
C LEU A 206 -23.22 -20.22 17.10
N GLU A 207 -22.10 -20.13 17.82
CA GLU A 207 -22.08 -20.08 19.29
C GLU A 207 -22.53 -18.72 19.84
N LEU A 208 -22.39 -17.66 19.05
CA LEU A 208 -22.84 -16.31 19.42
C LEU A 208 -24.28 -16.02 18.97
N GLN A 209 -24.91 -16.93 18.23
CA GLN A 209 -26.27 -16.78 17.74
C GLN A 209 -27.28 -16.94 18.89
N ASP A 210 -28.20 -16.00 19.03
CA ASP A 210 -29.33 -16.06 19.97
C ASP A 210 -30.45 -16.96 19.43
N ASP A 211 -31.45 -17.27 20.26
CA ASP A 211 -32.58 -18.17 19.94
C ASP A 211 -33.40 -17.70 18.72
N ASP A 212 -33.33 -16.42 18.35
CA ASP A 212 -34.00 -15.84 17.20
C ASP A 212 -33.19 -15.93 15.89
N GLY A 213 -31.96 -16.46 15.95
CA GLY A 213 -31.08 -16.61 14.81
C GLY A 213 -30.23 -15.36 14.49
N LEU A 214 -30.27 -14.32 15.32
CA LEU A 214 -29.40 -13.15 15.22
C LEU A 214 -28.16 -13.29 16.11
N ILE A 215 -27.18 -12.41 15.89
CA ILE A 215 -25.98 -12.27 16.74
C ILE A 215 -26.06 -10.93 17.47
#